data_AF-A0A1Z5JT17-F1
#
_entry.id   AF-A0A1Z5JT17-F1
#
_cell.length_a   1.000
_cell.length_b   1.000
_cell.length_c   1.000
_cell.angle_alpha   90.00
_cell.angle_beta   90.00
_cell.angle_gamma   90.00
#
_symmetry.space_group_name_H-M   'P 1'
#
loop_
_entity.id
_entity.type
_entity.pdbx_description
1 polymer ?
#
loop_
_entity_poly.entity_id
_entity_poly.type
_entity_poly.pdbx_seq_one_letter_code
_entity_poly.pdbx_strand_id
1 'polypeptide(L)'
;MPQEESILVKSPLPSMDPAVCQKASRYAVRVFEEMSKRSKLLRNNNHVAQFDRDEILPYLGEKLGTGGFNVVFELEKIVLDDPSNEEDQQDDGRREEKQAKRKQVAYDMKTKLAVKFLSDDALESQEEFCNGAADLLMEAKYLAALAAHPHPALIQLHGVCAEGAAGFGRTERAGFFLVIDRLYDTLDRRIDIWKEVQRRKLAMNNGETRKLLTGLFLQRLLVAQDIASALRHLHKLQIVFRDLKPGKTRERVSWMLMK
;
A
#
# COMPACT_ATOMS: atom_id res chain seq x y z
N MET A 1 27.48 -16.68 -18.91
CA MET A 1 26.05 -16.36 -19.10
C MET A 1 25.32 -16.89 -17.88
N PRO A 2 25.11 -16.09 -16.81
CA PRO A 2 24.30 -16.56 -15.70
C PRO A 2 22.83 -16.48 -16.12
N GLN A 3 22.14 -17.61 -16.00
CA GLN A 3 20.72 -17.73 -16.28
C GLN A 3 19.94 -16.93 -15.24
N GLU A 4 19.04 -16.07 -15.71
CA GLU A 4 18.01 -15.42 -14.89
C GLU A 4 17.07 -16.51 -14.34
N GLU A 5 17.33 -16.93 -13.10
CA GLU A 5 16.37 -17.74 -12.34
C GLU A 5 15.16 -16.87 -12.01
N SER A 6 14.08 -17.07 -12.77
CA SER A 6 12.71 -16.71 -12.42
C SER A 6 12.41 -17.04 -10.95
N ILE A 7 12.20 -16.01 -10.14
CA ILE A 7 11.95 -16.11 -8.69
C ILE A 7 10.55 -16.69 -8.38
N LEU A 8 9.73 -16.99 -9.40
CA LEU A 8 8.35 -17.41 -9.21
C LEU A 8 8.09 -18.92 -9.43
N VAL A 9 9.10 -19.77 -9.30
CA VAL A 9 8.91 -21.24 -9.36
C VAL A 9 9.64 -21.94 -8.21
N LYS A 10 9.23 -21.72 -6.95
CA LYS A 10 9.63 -22.62 -5.85
C LYS A 10 8.42 -22.89 -4.94
N SER A 11 8.03 -24.18 -4.94
CA SER A 11 6.93 -24.87 -4.21
C SER A 11 5.49 -24.59 -4.68
N PRO A 12 4.63 -25.62 -4.82
CA PRO A 12 3.20 -25.41 -4.95
C PRO A 12 2.73 -24.72 -3.67
N LEU A 13 2.28 -23.48 -3.80
CA LEU A 13 1.66 -22.74 -2.70
C LEU A 13 0.55 -23.61 -2.10
N PRO A 14 0.33 -23.56 -0.78
CA PRO A 14 -0.83 -24.21 -0.18
C PRO A 14 -2.08 -23.61 -0.83
N SER A 15 -2.70 -24.36 -1.74
CA SER A 15 -3.96 -23.96 -2.33
C SER A 15 -4.99 -24.00 -1.21
N MET A 16 -5.42 -22.83 -0.75
CA MET A 16 -6.50 -22.72 0.22
C MET A 16 -7.75 -23.42 -0.32
N ASP A 17 -8.53 -24.01 0.59
CA ASP A 17 -9.83 -24.57 0.25
C ASP A 17 -10.71 -23.45 -0.37
N PRO A 18 -11.25 -23.64 -1.59
CA PRO A 18 -12.14 -22.67 -2.23
C PRO A 18 -13.30 -22.20 -1.33
N ALA A 19 -13.81 -23.06 -0.44
CA ALA A 19 -14.86 -22.70 0.51
C ALA A 19 -14.36 -21.65 1.52
N VAL A 20 -13.10 -21.74 1.94
CA VAL A 20 -12.45 -20.76 2.82
C VAL A 20 -12.25 -19.43 2.07
N CYS A 21 -11.79 -19.48 0.82
CA CYS A 21 -11.64 -18.29 -0.02
C CYS A 21 -12.95 -17.51 -0.18
N GLN A 22 -14.03 -18.23 -0.51
CA GLN A 22 -15.36 -17.64 -0.63
C GLN A 22 -15.88 -17.06 0.69
N LYS A 23 -15.59 -17.73 1.82
CA LYS A 23 -15.94 -17.24 3.15
C LYS A 23 -15.19 -15.93 3.46
N ALA A 24 -13.89 -15.85 3.16
CA ALA A 24 -13.09 -14.65 3.39
C ALA A 24 -13.61 -13.46 2.57
N SER A 25 -13.92 -13.67 1.29
CA SER A 25 -14.52 -12.65 0.42
C SER A 25 -15.82 -12.10 1.02
N ARG A 26 -16.77 -12.97 1.38
CA ARG A 26 -18.05 -12.57 2.00
C ARG A 26 -17.86 -11.88 3.35
N TYR A 27 -16.92 -12.37 4.17
CA TYR A 27 -16.62 -11.78 5.46
C TYR A 27 -16.07 -10.37 5.32
N ALA A 28 -15.10 -10.16 4.42
CA ALA A 28 -14.53 -8.84 4.14
C ALA A 28 -15.60 -7.85 3.66
N VAL A 29 -16.48 -8.26 2.74
CA VAL A 29 -17.61 -7.43 2.28
C VAL A 29 -18.53 -7.05 3.44
N ARG A 30 -18.93 -8.02 4.27
CA ARG A 30 -19.79 -7.78 5.43
C ARG A 30 -19.18 -6.78 6.42
N VAL A 31 -17.89 -6.93 6.73
CA VAL A 31 -17.16 -5.98 7.60
C VAL A 31 -17.17 -4.58 6.98
N PHE A 32 -16.88 -4.47 5.68
CA PHE A 32 -16.91 -3.20 4.98
C PHE A 32 -18.29 -2.53 5.00
N GLU A 33 -19.37 -3.27 4.74
CA GLU A 33 -20.74 -2.74 4.76
C GLU A 33 -21.10 -2.20 6.15
N GLU A 34 -20.80 -2.96 7.21
CA GLU A 34 -21.06 -2.53 8.59
C GLU A 34 -20.28 -1.26 8.96
N MET A 35 -19.02 -1.16 8.54
CA MET A 35 -18.20 0.02 8.79
C MET A 35 -18.65 1.23 7.96
N SER A 36 -19.07 1.01 6.71
CA SER A 36 -19.51 2.07 5.80
C SER A 36 -20.82 2.73 6.25
N LYS A 37 -21.70 1.99 6.93
CA LYS A 37 -22.90 2.58 7.57
C LYS A 37 -22.53 3.67 8.57
N ARG A 38 -21.40 3.51 9.26
CA ARG A 38 -20.92 4.39 10.33
C ARG A 38 -20.00 5.50 9.85
N SER A 39 -19.46 5.40 8.62
CA SER A 39 -18.48 6.33 8.08
C SER A 39 -18.97 7.03 6.81
N LYS A 40 -19.08 8.36 6.85
CA LYS A 40 -19.38 9.17 5.66
C LYS A 40 -18.25 9.14 4.63
N LEU A 41 -17.02 8.90 5.08
CA LEU A 41 -15.81 8.90 4.26
C LEU A 41 -15.80 7.77 3.22
N LEU A 42 -16.35 6.60 3.57
CA LEU A 42 -16.24 5.37 2.75
C LEU A 42 -17.28 5.27 1.62
N ARG A 43 -18.08 6.31 1.37
CA ARG A 43 -19.25 6.24 0.48
C ARG A 43 -18.93 6.41 -1.01
N ASN A 44 -17.79 7.03 -1.38
CA ASN A 44 -17.44 7.33 -2.78
C ASN A 44 -15.96 7.01 -3.08
N ASN A 45 -15.69 5.93 -3.83
CA ASN A 45 -14.33 5.44 -4.09
C ASN A 45 -14.01 5.22 -5.59
N ASN A 46 -14.59 6.01 -6.51
CA ASN A 46 -14.35 5.88 -7.96
C ASN A 46 -13.06 6.57 -8.46
N HIS A 47 -12.14 6.93 -7.57
CA HIS A 47 -10.95 7.72 -7.91
C HIS A 47 -9.70 6.88 -8.18
N VAL A 48 -9.74 5.58 -7.95
CA VAL A 48 -8.56 4.70 -8.00
C VAL A 48 -8.60 3.81 -9.24
N ALA A 49 -7.43 3.61 -9.87
CA ALA A 49 -7.32 2.71 -11.02
C ALA A 49 -7.55 1.24 -10.61
N GLN A 50 -8.09 0.47 -11.54
CA GLN A 50 -8.33 -0.96 -11.36
C GLN A 50 -7.41 -1.73 -12.29
N PHE A 51 -6.75 -2.76 -11.77
CA PHE A 51 -5.80 -3.59 -12.52
C PHE A 51 -6.15 -5.05 -12.35
N ASP A 52 -5.96 -5.80 -13.43
CA ASP A 52 -6.02 -7.24 -13.39
C ASP A 52 -4.73 -7.80 -12.80
N ARG A 53 -4.84 -9.02 -12.29
CA ARG A 53 -3.73 -9.70 -11.61
C ARG A 53 -2.52 -9.86 -12.52
N ASP A 54 -2.75 -10.20 -13.78
CA ASP A 54 -1.71 -10.52 -14.75
C ASP A 54 -0.99 -9.26 -15.28
N GLU A 55 -1.59 -8.08 -15.10
CA GLU A 55 -0.97 -6.79 -15.40
C GLU A 55 0.08 -6.36 -14.37
N ILE A 56 0.03 -6.97 -13.17
CA ILE A 56 0.77 -6.52 -11.98
C ILE A 56 1.71 -7.61 -11.46
N LEU A 57 1.19 -8.80 -11.13
CA LEU A 57 1.94 -9.81 -10.39
C LEU A 57 3.17 -10.39 -11.11
N PRO A 58 3.19 -10.54 -12.45
CA PRO A 58 4.39 -11.00 -13.15
C PRO A 58 5.57 -10.02 -13.05
N TYR A 59 5.33 -8.78 -12.60
CA TYR A 59 6.29 -7.67 -12.62
C TYR A 59 6.65 -7.16 -11.23
N LEU A 60 6.52 -8.04 -10.22
CA LEU A 60 7.00 -7.78 -8.88
C LEU A 60 8.52 -7.93 -8.81
N GLY A 61 9.18 -6.94 -8.19
CA GLY A 61 10.61 -6.97 -7.89
C GLY A 61 10.89 -7.51 -6.49
N GLU A 62 11.86 -6.90 -5.81
CA GLU A 62 12.29 -7.33 -4.47
C GLU A 62 11.20 -7.17 -3.40
N LYS A 63 11.22 -8.07 -2.40
CA LYS A 63 10.39 -7.96 -1.20
C LYS A 63 10.85 -6.78 -0.35
N LEU A 64 9.97 -5.81 -0.13
CA LEU A 64 10.26 -4.59 0.63
C LEU A 64 9.99 -4.74 2.12
N GLY A 65 9.11 -5.66 2.51
CA GLY A 65 8.82 -5.94 3.91
C GLY A 65 7.61 -6.85 4.13
N THR A 66 7.40 -7.21 5.40
CA THR A 66 6.22 -7.93 5.89
C THR A 66 5.53 -7.11 6.98
N GLY A 67 4.21 -7.17 7.00
CA GLY A 67 3.35 -6.76 8.11
C GLY A 67 2.74 -7.98 8.80
N GLY A 68 1.74 -7.77 9.66
CA GLY A 68 1.08 -8.87 10.39
C GLY A 68 0.49 -9.94 9.47
N PHE A 69 -0.35 -9.53 8.52
CA PHE A 69 -0.99 -10.44 7.54
C PHE A 69 -0.55 -10.20 6.10
N ASN A 70 0.35 -9.25 5.87
CA ASN A 70 0.59 -8.69 4.55
C ASN A 70 2.06 -8.76 4.17
N VAL A 71 2.31 -8.83 2.89
CA VAL A 71 3.63 -8.69 2.30
C VAL A 71 3.62 -7.55 1.28
N VAL A 72 4.75 -6.86 1.16
CA VAL A 72 4.93 -5.75 0.24
C VAL A 72 6.12 -6.02 -0.67
N PHE A 73 5.91 -5.87 -1.97
CA PHE A 73 6.92 -6.03 -3.02
C PHE A 73 7.09 -4.73 -3.79
N GLU A 74 8.27 -4.52 -4.36
CA GLU A 74 8.47 -3.51 -5.40
C GLU A 74 7.65 -3.84 -6.64
N LEU A 75 7.09 -2.83 -7.29
CA LEU A 75 6.48 -2.96 -8.62
C LEU A 75 7.41 -2.37 -9.65
N GLU A 76 7.89 -3.18 -10.58
CA GLU A 76 8.88 -2.75 -11.57
C GLU A 76 8.23 -2.15 -12.81
N LYS A 77 7.11 -2.74 -13.25
CA LYS A 77 6.32 -2.24 -14.38
C LYS A 77 4.86 -2.68 -14.29
N ILE A 78 3.99 -1.98 -15.02
CA ILE A 78 2.61 -2.39 -15.25
C ILE A 78 2.47 -2.61 -16.76
N VAL A 79 1.98 -3.77 -17.17
CA VAL A 79 1.68 -4.04 -18.58
C VAL A 79 0.17 -4.13 -18.72
N LEU A 80 -0.40 -3.17 -19.45
CA LEU A 80 -1.84 -3.11 -19.68
C LEU A 80 -2.21 -4.01 -20.85
N ASP A 81 -3.28 -4.78 -20.69
CA ASP A 81 -3.87 -5.49 -21.81
C ASP A 81 -4.48 -4.48 -22.80
N ASP A 82 -4.22 -4.66 -24.11
CA ASP A 82 -4.74 -3.78 -25.16
C ASP A 82 -6.23 -4.09 -25.41
N PRO A 83 -7.16 -3.18 -25.10
CA PRO A 83 -8.60 -3.46 -25.22
C PRO A 83 -9.10 -3.31 -26.66
N SER A 84 -8.22 -3.33 -27.67
CA SER A 84 -8.58 -3.22 -29.09
C SER A 84 -9.52 -4.32 -29.61
N ASN A 85 -9.91 -5.31 -28.78
CA ASN A 85 -10.67 -6.49 -29.16
C ASN A 85 -12.10 -6.58 -28.59
N GLU A 86 -12.59 -5.59 -27.85
CA GLU A 86 -13.96 -5.64 -27.28
C GLU A 86 -14.85 -4.53 -27.82
N GLU A 87 -15.51 -4.85 -28.93
CA GLU A 87 -16.60 -4.11 -29.58
C GLU A 87 -17.85 -4.07 -28.69
N ASP A 88 -17.92 -3.17 -27.71
CA ASP A 88 -19.17 -2.87 -27.01
C ASP A 88 -19.40 -1.35 -26.92
N GLN A 89 -20.36 -0.88 -27.72
CA GLN A 89 -20.61 0.53 -28.07
C GLN A 89 -21.60 1.27 -27.15
N GLN A 90 -21.56 1.09 -25.82
CA GLN A 90 -22.59 1.74 -24.96
C GLN A 90 -22.13 2.55 -23.74
N ASP A 91 -20.83 2.76 -23.48
CA ASP A 91 -20.41 3.69 -22.40
C ASP A 91 -19.01 4.29 -22.65
N ASP A 92 -18.91 5.13 -23.69
CA ASP A 92 -17.63 5.65 -24.21
C ASP A 92 -16.87 6.48 -23.15
N GLY A 93 -17.50 7.50 -22.57
CA GLY A 93 -16.80 8.45 -21.69
C GLY A 93 -16.30 7.87 -20.36
N ARG A 94 -17.02 6.93 -19.74
CA ARG A 94 -16.60 6.33 -18.45
C ARG A 94 -15.51 5.28 -18.65
N ARG A 95 -15.55 4.55 -19.77
CA ARG A 95 -14.51 3.58 -20.14
C ARG A 95 -13.21 4.31 -20.47
N GLU A 96 -13.28 5.41 -21.21
CA GLU A 96 -12.15 6.28 -21.50
C GLU A 96 -11.50 6.84 -20.22
N GLU A 97 -12.29 7.37 -19.28
CA GLU A 97 -11.75 7.91 -18.01
C GLU A 97 -11.03 6.83 -17.19
N LYS A 98 -11.62 5.62 -17.10
CA LYS A 98 -10.99 4.48 -16.43
C LYS A 98 -9.68 4.08 -17.10
N GLN A 99 -9.68 4.00 -18.43
CA GLN A 99 -8.48 3.61 -19.18
C GLN A 99 -7.39 4.69 -19.10
N ALA A 100 -7.76 5.97 -19.12
CA ALA A 100 -6.84 7.08 -18.94
C ALA A 100 -6.15 7.02 -17.57
N LYS A 101 -6.88 6.73 -16.48
CA LYS A 101 -6.29 6.55 -15.14
C LYS A 101 -5.32 5.38 -15.09
N ARG A 102 -5.69 4.22 -15.67
CA ARG A 102 -4.80 3.04 -15.75
C ARG A 102 -3.50 3.37 -16.49
N LYS A 103 -3.62 4.02 -17.66
CA LYS A 103 -2.49 4.49 -18.46
C LYS A 103 -1.64 5.47 -17.67
N GLN A 104 -2.26 6.46 -17.00
CA GLN A 104 -1.52 7.43 -16.18
C GLN A 104 -0.66 6.75 -15.13
N VAL A 105 -1.21 5.80 -14.36
CA VAL A 105 -0.45 5.08 -13.33
C VAL A 105 0.65 4.19 -13.94
N ALA A 106 0.35 3.50 -15.06
CA ALA A 106 1.33 2.65 -15.73
C ALA A 106 2.52 3.44 -16.33
N TYR A 107 2.26 4.65 -16.86
CA TYR A 107 3.30 5.51 -17.43
C TYR A 107 4.00 6.40 -16.39
N ASP A 108 3.35 6.76 -15.27
CA ASP A 108 3.91 7.60 -14.21
C ASP A 108 4.81 6.84 -13.22
N MET A 109 5.69 5.98 -13.78
CA MET A 109 6.73 5.26 -13.05
C MET A 109 7.84 6.16 -12.49
N LYS A 110 7.73 7.49 -12.63
CA LYS A 110 8.58 8.43 -11.87
C LYS A 110 8.39 8.23 -10.37
N THR A 111 7.18 7.84 -9.96
CA THR A 111 6.93 7.37 -8.61
C THR A 111 7.19 5.86 -8.58
N LYS A 112 8.25 5.43 -7.89
CA LYS A 112 8.44 3.99 -7.70
C LYS A 112 7.26 3.47 -6.88
N LEU A 113 6.62 2.41 -7.36
CA LEU A 113 5.42 1.83 -6.76
C LEU A 113 5.77 0.57 -5.98
N ALA A 114 4.84 0.18 -5.11
CA ALA A 114 4.89 -1.06 -4.37
C ALA A 114 3.51 -1.76 -4.43
N VAL A 115 3.52 -3.08 -4.40
CA VAL A 115 2.31 -3.89 -4.32
C VAL A 115 2.21 -4.52 -2.95
N LYS A 116 1.06 -4.35 -2.31
CA LYS A 116 0.71 -4.98 -1.04
C LYS A 116 -0.39 -6.01 -1.24
N PHE A 117 -0.22 -7.20 -0.69
CA PHE A 117 -1.24 -8.25 -0.64
C PHE A 117 -1.00 -9.15 0.58
N LEU A 118 -1.91 -10.10 0.84
CA LEU A 118 -1.81 -11.02 1.98
C LEU A 118 -0.56 -11.91 1.86
N SER A 119 0.15 -12.11 2.97
CA SER A 119 1.31 -13.02 3.02
C SER A 119 0.87 -14.48 2.97
N ASP A 120 1.81 -15.36 2.60
CA ASP A 120 1.57 -16.81 2.61
C ASP A 120 1.28 -17.31 4.04
N ASP A 121 1.90 -16.71 5.06
CA ASP A 121 1.61 -17.02 6.48
C ASP A 121 0.12 -16.80 6.82
N ALA A 122 -0.49 -15.73 6.30
CA ALA A 122 -1.92 -15.47 6.51
C ALA A 122 -2.80 -16.52 5.80
N LEU A 123 -2.26 -17.28 4.84
CA LEU A 123 -2.95 -18.38 4.16
C LEU A 123 -2.89 -19.70 4.95
N GLU A 124 -2.16 -19.78 6.04
CA GLU A 124 -2.04 -21.01 6.84
C GLU A 124 -3.25 -21.21 7.76
N SER A 125 -3.89 -20.12 8.20
CA SER A 125 -5.05 -20.14 9.09
C SER A 125 -6.26 -19.49 8.44
N GLN A 126 -7.39 -20.21 8.44
CA GLN A 126 -8.66 -19.67 7.97
C GLN A 126 -9.06 -18.37 8.70
N GLU A 127 -8.78 -18.27 9.99
CA GLU A 127 -9.10 -17.09 10.79
C GLU A 127 -8.22 -15.90 10.41
N GLU A 128 -6.91 -16.12 10.29
CA GLU A 128 -5.95 -15.07 9.89
C GLU A 128 -6.23 -14.59 8.47
N PHE A 129 -6.58 -15.50 7.56
CA PHE A 129 -6.95 -15.13 6.21
C PHE A 129 -8.22 -14.29 6.14
N CYS A 130 -9.28 -14.68 6.86
CA CYS A 130 -10.52 -13.92 6.89
C CYS A 130 -10.30 -12.52 7.50
N ASN A 131 -9.58 -12.43 8.61
CA ASN A 131 -9.26 -11.17 9.28
C ASN A 131 -8.35 -10.31 8.41
N GLY A 132 -7.30 -10.89 7.83
CA GLY A 132 -6.39 -10.21 6.92
C GLY A 132 -7.11 -9.68 5.67
N ALA A 133 -8.03 -10.45 5.09
CA ALA A 133 -8.83 -10.02 3.94
C ALA A 133 -9.73 -8.83 4.27
N ALA A 134 -10.39 -8.86 5.44
CA ALA A 134 -11.21 -7.75 5.92
C ALA A 134 -10.35 -6.49 6.16
N ASP A 135 -9.21 -6.63 6.83
CA ASP A 135 -8.27 -5.54 7.11
C ASP A 135 -7.73 -4.93 5.81
N LEU A 136 -7.26 -5.75 4.88
CA LEU A 136 -6.69 -5.30 3.61
C LEU A 136 -7.75 -4.60 2.74
N LEU A 137 -9.00 -5.09 2.74
CA LEU A 137 -10.11 -4.43 2.05
C LEU A 137 -10.45 -3.09 2.70
N MET A 138 -10.56 -3.03 4.03
CA MET A 138 -10.85 -1.80 4.75
C MET A 138 -9.76 -0.76 4.49
N GLU A 139 -8.50 -1.18 4.52
CA GLU A 139 -7.35 -0.35 4.20
C GLU A 139 -7.45 0.22 2.77
N ALA A 140 -7.78 -0.62 1.78
CA ALA A 140 -8.02 -0.17 0.41
C ALA A 140 -9.07 0.94 0.35
N LYS A 141 -10.17 0.77 1.08
CA LYS A 141 -11.31 1.70 1.07
C LYS A 141 -10.97 3.02 1.76
N TYR A 142 -10.21 2.99 2.85
CA TYR A 142 -9.73 4.20 3.51
C TYR A 142 -8.72 4.96 2.65
N LEU A 143 -7.75 4.26 2.05
CA LEU A 143 -6.78 4.88 1.17
C LEU A 143 -7.43 5.43 -0.10
N ALA A 144 -8.43 4.75 -0.67
CA ALA A 144 -9.21 5.25 -1.80
C ALA A 144 -9.96 6.54 -1.47
N ALA A 145 -10.52 6.64 -0.26
CA ALA A 145 -11.17 7.87 0.19
C ALA A 145 -10.17 9.01 0.43
N LEU A 146 -8.95 8.69 0.90
CA LEU A 146 -7.85 9.65 1.00
C LEU A 146 -7.34 10.12 -0.36
N ALA A 147 -7.40 9.28 -1.39
CA ALA A 147 -6.96 9.65 -2.74
C ALA A 147 -7.76 10.83 -3.33
N ALA A 148 -9.00 11.05 -2.89
CA ALA A 148 -9.78 12.25 -3.25
C ALA A 148 -9.21 13.55 -2.66
N HIS A 149 -8.41 13.46 -1.60
CA HIS A 149 -7.80 14.59 -0.89
C HIS A 149 -6.31 14.28 -0.62
N PRO A 150 -5.46 14.26 -1.66
CA PRO A 150 -4.07 13.83 -1.51
C PRO A 150 -3.27 14.77 -0.60
N HIS A 151 -2.36 14.20 0.18
CA HIS A 151 -1.40 14.94 1.01
C HIS A 151 0.01 14.39 0.77
N PRO A 152 1.05 15.23 0.61
CA PRO A 152 2.40 14.79 0.24
C PRO A 152 3.04 13.85 1.26
N ALA A 153 2.82 14.11 2.55
CA ALA A 153 3.31 13.28 3.64
C ALA A 153 2.40 12.09 3.98
N LEU A 154 1.41 11.76 3.14
CA LEU A 154 0.62 10.52 3.27
C LEU A 154 0.93 9.58 2.10
N ILE A 155 0.86 8.28 2.36
CA ILE A 155 0.89 7.29 1.30
C ILE A 155 -0.38 7.37 0.45
N GLN A 156 -0.22 7.24 -0.86
CA GLN A 156 -1.29 7.27 -1.84
C GLN A 156 -1.55 5.88 -2.39
N LEU A 157 -2.83 5.64 -2.69
CA LEU A 157 -3.30 4.46 -3.40
C LEU A 157 -3.46 4.81 -4.86
N HIS A 158 -2.68 4.15 -5.70
CA HIS A 158 -2.63 4.33 -7.14
C HIS A 158 -3.53 3.32 -7.86
N GLY A 159 -3.67 2.12 -7.30
CA GLY A 159 -4.42 1.04 -7.92
C GLY A 159 -4.94 0.00 -6.93
N VAL A 160 -5.98 -0.71 -7.35
CA VAL A 160 -6.51 -1.89 -6.65
C VAL A 160 -6.80 -3.01 -7.64
N CYS A 161 -6.90 -4.24 -7.13
CA CYS A 161 -7.40 -5.37 -7.92
C CYS A 161 -8.80 -5.06 -8.50
N ALA A 162 -8.97 -5.29 -9.80
CA ALA A 162 -10.21 -5.01 -10.53
C ALA A 162 -11.41 -5.80 -10.00
N GLU A 163 -11.19 -7.04 -9.55
CA GLU A 163 -12.21 -7.89 -8.94
C GLU A 163 -12.68 -7.43 -7.56
N GLY A 164 -12.00 -6.46 -6.95
CA GLY A 164 -12.33 -6.00 -5.60
C GLY A 164 -12.33 -7.17 -4.60
N ALA A 165 -13.30 -7.19 -3.70
CA ALA A 165 -13.39 -8.23 -2.68
C ALA A 165 -13.62 -9.64 -3.25
N ALA A 166 -14.10 -9.77 -4.49
CA ALA A 166 -14.24 -11.08 -5.13
C ALA A 166 -12.88 -11.76 -5.35
N GLY A 167 -11.81 -10.97 -5.46
CA GLY A 167 -10.44 -11.45 -5.57
C GLY A 167 -9.99 -12.34 -4.39
N PHE A 168 -10.55 -12.17 -3.18
CA PHE A 168 -10.29 -13.08 -2.06
C PHE A 168 -10.90 -14.49 -2.24
N GLY A 169 -11.84 -14.64 -3.17
CA GLY A 169 -12.45 -15.92 -3.54
C GLY A 169 -11.55 -16.83 -4.37
N ARG A 170 -10.43 -16.31 -4.85
CA ARG A 170 -9.41 -17.05 -5.60
C ARG A 170 -8.54 -17.89 -4.68
N THR A 171 -8.10 -19.05 -5.16
CA THR A 171 -7.19 -19.94 -4.41
C THR A 171 -5.72 -19.56 -4.61
N GLU A 172 -5.42 -18.75 -5.64
CA GLU A 172 -4.06 -18.27 -5.87
C GLU A 172 -3.68 -17.12 -4.93
N ARG A 173 -2.37 -17.00 -4.67
CA ARG A 173 -1.81 -15.84 -3.97
C ARG A 173 -2.20 -14.52 -4.63
N ALA A 174 -2.32 -13.49 -3.79
CA ALA A 174 -2.56 -12.12 -4.21
C ALA A 174 -3.82 -11.95 -5.06
N GLY A 175 -4.89 -12.70 -4.77
CA GLY A 175 -6.19 -12.52 -5.41
C GLY A 175 -6.77 -11.12 -5.19
N PHE A 176 -6.39 -10.44 -4.11
CA PHE A 176 -6.59 -9.00 -3.90
C PHE A 176 -5.28 -8.31 -3.55
N PHE A 177 -5.04 -7.13 -4.12
CA PHE A 177 -3.82 -6.37 -3.94
C PHE A 177 -4.07 -4.85 -4.03
N LEU A 178 -3.13 -4.09 -3.48
CA LEU A 178 -3.06 -2.63 -3.52
C LEU A 178 -1.77 -2.19 -4.21
N VAL A 179 -1.87 -1.22 -5.11
CA VAL A 179 -0.73 -0.52 -5.70
C VAL A 179 -0.58 0.83 -5.01
N ILE A 180 0.52 1.02 -4.30
CA ILE A 180 0.77 2.18 -3.40
C ILE A 180 2.15 2.77 -3.66
N ASP A 181 2.44 3.95 -3.08
CA ASP A 181 3.79 4.50 -3.14
C ASP A 181 4.83 3.55 -2.53
N ARG A 182 5.99 3.41 -3.18
CA ARG A 182 7.14 2.76 -2.57
C ARG A 182 7.74 3.66 -1.50
N LEU A 183 7.98 3.08 -0.33
CA LEU A 183 8.69 3.76 0.75
C LEU A 183 10.11 3.19 0.89
N TYR A 184 11.12 4.05 0.78
CA TYR A 184 12.52 3.64 0.79
C TYR A 184 13.09 3.40 2.18
N ASP A 185 12.63 4.14 3.19
CA ASP A 185 13.28 4.19 4.51
C ASP A 185 12.28 4.49 5.63
N THR A 186 12.49 3.97 6.85
CA THR A 186 11.62 4.12 8.05
C THR A 186 12.09 5.21 9.00
N LEU A 187 11.16 5.86 9.70
CA LEU A 187 11.52 6.86 10.70
C LEU A 187 12.30 6.23 11.84
N ASP A 188 12.04 4.97 12.24
CA ASP A 188 12.90 4.28 13.23
C ASP A 188 14.33 4.17 12.74
N ARG A 189 14.51 3.70 11.50
CA ARG A 189 15.84 3.56 10.93
C ARG A 189 16.55 4.90 10.88
N ARG A 190 15.83 5.97 10.52
CA ARG A 190 16.35 7.36 10.57
C ARG A 190 16.68 7.81 11.98
N ILE A 191 15.83 7.53 12.95
CA ILE A 191 16.06 7.85 14.36
C ILE A 191 17.31 7.13 14.86
N ASP A 192 17.50 5.87 14.51
CA ASP A 192 18.67 5.08 14.91
C ASP A 192 19.95 5.60 14.25
N ILE A 193 19.89 5.95 12.95
CA ILE A 193 20.99 6.65 12.27
C ILE A 193 21.31 7.97 12.97
N TRP A 194 20.30 8.79 13.30
CA TRP A 194 20.52 10.06 13.96
C TRP A 194 21.13 9.89 15.37
N LYS A 195 20.70 8.87 16.13
CA LYS A 195 21.29 8.54 17.44
C LYS A 195 22.75 8.13 17.30
N GLU A 196 23.07 7.29 16.31
CA GLU A 196 24.44 6.85 16.05
C GLU A 196 25.36 8.02 15.68
N VAL A 197 24.92 8.88 14.75
CA VAL A 197 25.69 10.05 14.33
C VAL A 197 25.90 11.00 15.51
N GLN A 198 24.87 11.24 16.32
CA GLN A 198 24.97 12.08 17.51
C GLN A 198 25.97 11.52 18.53
N ARG A 199 25.96 10.20 18.78
CA ARG A 199 26.89 9.55 19.72
C ARG A 199 28.34 9.67 19.29
N ARG A 200 28.63 9.38 18.01
CA ARG A 200 30.01 9.45 17.47
C ARG A 200 30.59 10.86 17.49
N LYS A 201 29.76 11.88 17.31
CA LYS A 201 30.21 13.26 17.12
C LYS A 201 30.27 14.07 18.41
N LEU A 202 29.51 13.72 19.44
CA LEU A 202 29.70 14.28 20.78
C LEU A 202 31.09 13.97 21.38
N ALA A 203 31.77 12.94 20.86
CA ALA A 203 33.17 12.64 21.20
C ALA A 203 34.19 13.58 20.52
N MET A 204 33.78 14.43 19.56
CA MET A 204 34.66 15.30 18.76
C MET A 204 34.20 16.77 18.82
N ASN A 205 34.93 17.62 19.54
CA ASN A 205 34.53 19.01 19.77
C ASN A 205 35.15 19.97 18.74
N ASN A 206 34.70 19.89 17.48
CA ASN A 206 35.12 20.82 16.41
C ASN A 206 33.93 21.57 15.78
N GLY A 207 34.21 22.62 15.00
CA GLY A 207 33.18 23.47 14.38
C GLY A 207 32.29 22.74 13.35
N GLU A 208 32.82 21.69 12.70
CA GLU A 208 32.06 20.87 11.75
C GLU A 208 31.00 20.01 12.45
N THR A 209 31.31 19.48 13.64
CA THR A 209 30.36 18.77 14.50
C THR A 209 29.12 19.62 14.77
N ARG A 210 29.28 20.93 15.05
CA ARG A 210 28.14 21.83 15.32
C ARG A 210 27.24 21.99 14.08
N LYS A 211 27.82 22.20 12.90
CA LYS A 211 27.05 22.32 11.64
C LYS A 211 26.25 21.04 11.34
N LEU A 212 26.86 19.88 11.53
CA LEU A 212 26.20 18.59 11.32
C LEU A 212 25.04 18.37 12.29
N LEU A 213 25.24 18.67 13.58
CA LEU A 213 24.18 18.55 14.60
C LEU A 213 23.00 19.50 14.32
N THR A 214 23.28 20.72 13.88
CA THR A 214 22.22 21.65 13.42
C THR A 214 21.48 21.09 12.21
N GLY A 215 22.18 20.49 11.25
CA GLY A 215 21.56 19.82 10.10
C GLY A 215 20.63 18.66 10.50
N LEU A 216 21.06 17.82 11.44
CA LEU A 216 20.22 16.74 11.98
C LEU A 216 18.99 17.27 12.72
N PHE A 217 19.15 18.34 13.50
CA PHE A 217 18.03 18.98 14.18
C PHE A 217 17.01 19.54 13.18
N LEU A 218 17.48 20.19 12.11
CA LEU A 218 16.61 20.71 11.05
C LEU A 218 15.85 19.57 10.35
N GLN A 219 16.51 18.46 10.02
CA GLN A 219 15.85 17.27 9.47
C GLN A 219 14.74 16.74 10.39
N ARG A 220 15.03 16.61 11.69
CA ARG A 220 14.02 16.18 12.69
C ARG A 220 12.82 17.14 12.74
N LEU A 221 13.06 18.44 12.66
CA LEU A 221 12.01 19.45 12.67
C LEU A 221 11.13 19.37 11.42
N LEU A 222 11.73 19.17 10.25
CA LEU A 222 11.00 18.96 8.99
C LEU A 222 10.12 17.71 9.06
N VAL A 223 10.65 16.59 9.54
CA VAL A 223 9.86 15.37 9.71
C VAL A 223 8.70 15.58 10.70
N ALA A 224 8.93 16.28 11.81
CA ALA A 224 7.87 16.60 12.77
C ALA A 224 6.79 17.50 12.15
N GLN A 225 7.19 18.46 11.32
CA GLN A 225 6.27 19.32 10.57
C GLN A 225 5.42 18.51 9.58
N ASP A 226 6.03 17.59 8.83
CA ASP A 226 5.34 16.73 7.87
C ASP A 226 4.29 15.84 8.56
N ILE A 227 4.67 15.20 9.67
CA ILE A 227 3.76 14.40 10.50
C ILE A 227 2.61 15.27 11.02
N ALA A 228 2.91 16.45 11.56
CA ALA A 228 1.89 17.35 12.09
C ALA A 228 0.93 17.83 10.98
N SER A 229 1.44 18.13 9.78
CA SER A 229 0.61 18.50 8.64
C SER A 229 -0.28 17.34 8.18
N ALA A 230 0.27 16.12 8.11
CA ALA A 230 -0.49 14.92 7.77
C ALA A 230 -1.60 14.64 8.78
N LEU A 231 -1.31 14.69 10.09
CA LEU A 231 -2.31 14.49 11.14
C LEU A 231 -3.40 15.56 11.09
N ARG A 232 -3.03 16.84 10.89
CA ARG A 232 -3.99 17.92 10.70
C ARG A 232 -4.89 17.65 9.50
N HIS A 233 -4.35 17.11 8.40
CA HIS A 233 -5.12 16.72 7.23
C HIS A 233 -6.11 15.59 7.53
N LEU A 234 -5.65 14.52 8.19
CA LEU A 234 -6.51 13.40 8.60
C LEU A 234 -7.65 13.86 9.53
N HIS A 235 -7.36 14.77 10.47
CA HIS A 235 -8.37 15.32 11.38
C HIS A 235 -9.43 16.16 10.66
N LYS A 236 -9.07 16.89 9.58
CA LYS A 236 -10.07 17.58 8.73
C LYS A 236 -11.04 16.59 8.10
N LEU A 237 -10.57 15.40 7.76
CA LEU A 237 -11.39 14.30 7.22
C LEU A 237 -12.07 13.46 8.32
N GLN A 238 -11.99 13.88 9.59
CA GLN A 238 -12.55 13.19 10.75
C GLN A 238 -11.99 11.78 10.96
N ILE A 239 -10.72 11.57 10.59
CA ILE A 239 -10.02 10.32 10.80
C ILE A 239 -9.10 10.48 12.00
N VAL A 240 -9.30 9.63 13.01
CA VAL A 240 -8.40 9.54 14.17
C VAL A 240 -7.34 8.47 13.91
N PHE A 241 -6.07 8.88 13.88
CA PHE A 241 -4.96 7.96 13.81
C PHE A 241 -4.58 7.48 15.21
N ARG A 242 -4.85 6.19 15.51
CA ARG A 242 -4.79 5.65 16.88
C ARG A 242 -3.46 5.04 17.32
N ASP A 243 -2.49 4.87 16.40
CA ASP A 243 -1.23 4.19 16.71
C ASP A 243 -0.03 4.91 16.09
N LEU A 244 0.17 6.17 16.50
CA LEU A 244 1.34 6.96 16.13
C LEU A 244 2.57 6.48 16.91
N LYS A 245 3.39 5.65 16.26
CA LYS A 245 4.67 5.19 16.79
C LYS A 245 5.77 5.44 15.77
N PRO A 246 7.01 5.73 16.20
CA PRO A 246 8.16 5.86 15.30
C PRO A 246 8.26 4.68 14.34
N GLY A 247 8.01 3.47 14.88
CA GLY A 247 7.83 2.15 14.23
C GLY A 247 7.08 2.14 12.91
N LYS A 248 6.17 3.11 12.79
CA LYS A 248 5.08 3.17 11.83
C LYS A 248 5.09 4.45 11.01
N THR A 249 6.00 5.37 11.30
CA THR A 249 6.13 6.61 10.55
C THR A 249 7.23 6.42 9.52
N ARG A 250 6.95 6.59 8.23
CA ARG A 250 7.95 6.78 7.17
C ARG A 250 7.94 8.25 6.79
N GLU A 251 8.94 8.75 6.08
CA GLU A 251 8.98 10.15 5.59
C GLU A 251 7.75 10.53 4.73
N ARG A 252 6.97 9.53 4.32
CA ARG A 252 5.54 9.65 4.03
C ARG A 252 4.84 8.73 5.02
N VAL A 253 3.95 9.28 5.85
CA VAL A 253 3.20 8.56 6.88
C VAL A 253 2.43 7.44 6.19
N SER A 254 2.81 6.21 6.53
CA SER A 254 2.22 5.00 6.00
C SER A 254 1.45 4.30 7.10
N TRP A 255 0.29 3.82 6.68
CA TRP A 255 -0.62 2.90 7.34
C TRP A 255 -1.75 3.52 8.15
N MET A 256 -2.96 3.11 7.76
CA MET A 256 -4.24 3.49 8.30
C MET A 256 -4.95 2.18 8.68
N LEU A 257 -5.05 1.93 10.00
CA LEU A 257 -6.03 1.12 10.76
C LEU A 257 -6.33 -0.31 10.21
N MET A 258 -6.25 -1.40 10.98
CA MET A 258 -6.84 -1.62 12.31
C MET A 258 -5.98 -2.61 13.16
N LYS A 259 -6.02 -2.40 14.48
CA LYS A 259 -6.27 -3.48 15.44
C LYS A 259 -7.72 -3.28 15.90
#